data_AF-A0A0F9E0S6-F1
#
_entry.id   AF-A0A0F9E0S6-F1
#
_cell.length_a   1.000
_cell.length_b   1.000
_cell.length_c   1.000
_cell.angle_alpha   90.00
_cell.angle_beta   90.00
_cell.angle_gamma   90.00
#
_symmetry.space_group_name_H-M   'P 1'
#
loop_
_entity.id
_entity.type
_entity.pdbx_description
1 polymer ?
#
loop_
_entity_poly.entity_id
_entity_poly.type
_entity_poly.pdbx_seq_one_letter_code
_entity_poly.pdbx_strand_id
1 'polypeptide(L)'
;MAAFDVPALTRGISGLFTAKEEGKRFAEDRAREQQSQAVADLLSRSRAQELQDRGRRARESRDAAKARAAADKEATEQGQRQRADFILSNLGADDLERIKGFESQTLPDRLKTLETALRRQRTKADRVPRVGPKPPRDPEEVKAEERRDAILKKAAELGRGEMSGLPANEIMSAATLFVDQQQSFLENEPKFKGALGHVLQGVGSALNERISGQEPTSSDEDLVQARQMVQGLDPATARQELQTAGFSADEITRILGG
;
A
#
# COMPACT_ATOMS: atom_id res chain seq x y z
N MET A 1 58.69 105.81 46.89
CA MET A 1 58.87 104.51 46.21
C MET A 1 57.94 103.52 46.88
N ALA A 2 56.90 103.04 46.20
CA ALA A 2 56.02 102.00 46.75
C ALA A 2 56.78 100.66 46.70
N ALA A 3 56.95 100.02 47.85
CA ALA A 3 57.55 98.70 47.93
C ALA A 3 56.63 97.69 47.23
N PHE A 4 57.11 97.08 46.14
CA PHE A 4 56.40 96.00 45.48
C PHE A 4 56.34 94.80 46.42
N ASP A 5 55.13 94.43 46.85
CA ASP A 5 54.87 93.30 47.75
C ASP A 5 54.94 91.98 46.96
N VAL A 6 56.17 91.49 46.76
CA VAL A 6 56.50 90.27 45.99
C VAL A 6 55.72 89.01 46.46
N PRO A 7 55.45 88.80 47.76
CA PRO A 7 54.58 87.71 48.24
C PRO A 7 53.12 87.79 47.78
N ALA A 8 52.52 88.97 47.69
CA ALA A 8 51.15 89.13 47.20
C ALA A 8 51.06 88.84 45.69
N LEU A 9 52.09 89.26 44.94
CA LEU A 9 52.19 89.01 43.50
C LEU A 9 52.34 87.51 43.18
N THR A 10 53.15 86.78 43.95
CA THR A 10 53.35 85.33 43.76
C THR A 10 52.11 84.52 44.13
N ARG A 11 51.35 84.89 45.17
CA ARG A 11 50.05 84.28 45.48
C ARG A 11 49.00 84.56 44.39
N GLY A 12 48.95 85.78 43.86
CA GLY A 12 48.04 86.14 42.78
C GLY A 12 48.35 85.37 41.48
N ILE A 13 49.63 85.24 41.12
CA ILE A 13 50.05 84.47 39.94
C ILE A 13 49.77 82.97 40.13
N SER A 14 50.10 82.39 41.29
CA SER A 14 49.82 80.97 41.57
C SER A 14 48.32 80.64 41.54
N GLY A 15 47.46 81.50 42.08
CA GLY A 15 46.00 81.33 42.01
C GLY A 15 45.44 81.44 40.59
N LEU A 16 46.05 82.25 39.72
CA LEU A 16 45.68 82.32 38.30
C LEU A 16 46.06 81.05 37.53
N PHE A 17 47.17 80.38 37.88
CA PHE A 17 47.55 79.10 37.28
C PHE A 17 46.62 77.97 37.73
N THR A 18 46.27 77.87 39.02
CA THR A 18 45.34 76.85 39.50
C THR A 18 43.94 77.03 38.92
N ALA A 19 43.42 78.27 38.87
CA ALA A 19 42.12 78.54 38.24
C ALA A 19 42.12 78.21 36.73
N LYS A 20 43.24 78.42 36.03
CA LYS A 20 43.40 78.05 34.62
C LYS A 20 43.46 76.54 34.42
N GLU A 21 44.14 75.80 35.31
CA GLU A 21 44.19 74.34 35.27
C GLU A 21 42.85 73.70 35.62
N GLU A 22 42.16 74.21 36.64
CA GLU A 22 40.81 73.78 37.01
C GLU A 22 39.83 74.06 35.86
N GLY A 23 39.88 75.26 35.27
CA GLY A 23 39.06 75.61 34.10
C GLY A 23 39.31 74.69 32.89
N LYS A 24 40.55 74.26 32.66
CA LYS A 24 40.90 73.27 31.63
C LYS A 24 40.31 71.90 31.95
N ARG A 25 40.46 71.41 33.19
CA ARG A 25 39.88 70.13 33.62
C ARG A 25 38.36 70.12 33.49
N PHE A 26 37.68 71.19 33.93
CA PHE A 26 36.23 71.33 33.75
C PHE A 26 35.81 71.36 32.27
N ALA A 27 36.59 71.98 31.39
CA ALA A 27 36.33 71.97 29.95
C ALA A 27 36.55 70.58 29.34
N GLU A 28 37.60 69.87 29.75
CA GLU A 28 37.88 68.50 29.33
C GLU A 28 36.81 67.52 29.80
N ASP A 29 36.35 67.65 31.05
CA ASP A 29 35.28 66.80 31.60
C ASP A 29 33.95 67.04 30.89
N ARG A 30 33.57 68.29 30.62
CA ARG A 30 32.40 68.60 29.79
C ARG A 30 32.53 68.06 28.37
N ALA A 31 33.71 68.16 27.76
CA ALA A 31 33.94 67.63 26.42
C ALA A 31 33.81 66.10 26.39
N ARG A 32 34.35 65.39 27.40
CA ARG A 32 34.19 63.94 27.56
C ARG A 32 32.74 63.53 27.79
N GLU A 33 32.00 64.30 28.59
CA GLU A 33 30.59 64.06 28.84
C GLU A 33 29.74 64.28 27.58
N GLN A 34 30.01 65.35 26.81
CA GLN A 34 29.36 65.58 25.52
C GLN A 34 29.67 64.48 24.50
N GLN A 35 30.92 64.00 24.46
CA GLN A 35 31.31 62.88 23.60
C GLN A 35 30.62 61.58 24.01
N SER A 36 30.54 61.27 25.31
CA SER A 36 29.88 60.05 25.79
C SER A 36 28.38 60.08 25.52
N GLN A 37 27.73 61.23 25.70
CA GLN A 37 26.32 61.44 25.34
C GLN A 37 26.10 61.28 23.83
N ALA A 38 26.94 61.90 23.00
CA ALA A 38 26.83 61.77 21.54
C ALA A 38 26.99 60.32 21.06
N VAL A 39 27.92 59.56 21.66
CA VAL A 39 28.10 58.12 21.36
C VAL A 39 26.88 57.32 21.82
N ALA A 40 26.35 57.59 23.01
CA ALA A 40 25.14 56.91 23.50
C ALA A 40 23.93 57.16 22.59
N ASP A 41 23.75 58.40 22.13
CA ASP A 41 22.69 58.77 21.19
C ASP A 41 22.85 58.05 19.84
N LEU A 42 24.06 57.99 19.30
CA LEU A 42 24.34 57.25 18.06
C LEU A 42 24.04 55.75 18.20
N LEU A 43 24.45 55.13 19.31
CA LEU A 43 24.15 53.72 19.58
C LEU A 43 22.65 53.47 19.75
N SER A 44 21.94 54.38 20.41
CA SER A 44 20.49 54.27 20.58
C SER A 44 19.75 54.34 19.23
N ARG A 45 20.17 55.24 18.33
CA ARG A 45 19.62 55.38 16.97
C ARG A 45 19.92 54.16 16.12
N SER A 46 21.16 53.66 16.17
CA SER A 46 21.56 52.43 15.46
C SER A 46 20.70 51.25 15.88
N ARG A 47 20.51 51.04 17.20
CA ARG A 47 19.66 49.96 17.71
C ARG A 47 18.20 50.13 17.30
N ALA A 48 17.67 51.35 17.33
CA ALA A 48 16.30 51.62 16.89
C ALA A 48 16.11 51.30 15.40
N GLN A 49 17.06 51.68 14.55
CA GLN A 49 17.06 51.36 13.13
C GLN A 49 17.15 49.85 12.87
N GLU A 50 18.05 49.14 13.56
CA GLU A 50 18.15 47.68 13.45
C GLU A 50 16.85 46.97 13.84
N LEU A 51 16.18 47.41 14.90
CA LEU A 51 14.89 46.86 15.31
C LEU A 51 13.79 47.16 14.27
N GLN A 52 13.78 48.36 13.70
CA GLN A 52 12.85 48.70 12.61
C GLN A 52 13.09 47.84 11.37
N ASP A 53 14.34 47.69 10.95
CA ASP A 53 14.72 46.86 9.80
C ASP A 53 14.39 45.38 10.04
N ARG A 54 14.65 44.87 11.24
CA ARG A 54 14.27 43.50 11.62
C ARG A 54 12.74 43.34 11.58
N GLY A 55 12.00 44.33 12.09
CA GLY A 55 10.55 44.36 12.03
C GLY A 55 10.03 44.38 10.60
N ARG A 56 10.65 45.18 9.72
CA ARG A 56 10.33 45.26 8.29
C ARG A 56 10.57 43.92 7.60
N ARG A 57 11.77 43.35 7.74
CA ARG A 57 12.11 42.03 7.16
C ARG A 57 11.18 40.93 7.64
N ALA A 58 10.78 40.95 8.90
CA ALA A 58 9.84 39.98 9.46
C ALA A 58 8.42 40.11 8.88
N ARG A 59 7.98 41.32 8.50
CA ARG A 59 6.71 41.53 7.80
C ARG A 59 6.82 41.08 6.34
N GLU A 60 7.87 41.52 5.65
CA GLU A 60 8.14 41.13 4.25
C GLU A 60 8.23 39.60 4.11
N SER A 61 8.90 38.91 5.04
CA SER A 61 8.97 37.44 5.01
C SER A 61 7.62 36.76 5.26
N ARG A 62 6.80 37.29 6.18
CA ARG A 62 5.45 36.79 6.43
C ARG A 62 4.53 37.03 5.23
N ASP A 63 4.62 38.19 4.61
CA ASP A 63 3.80 38.54 3.45
C ASP A 63 4.22 37.69 2.23
N ALA A 64 5.52 37.48 2.04
CA ALA A 64 6.03 36.55 1.02
C ALA A 64 5.58 35.10 1.29
N ALA A 65 5.60 34.64 2.54
CA ALA A 65 5.12 33.30 2.90
C ALA A 65 3.62 33.14 2.66
N LYS A 66 2.81 34.15 2.99
CA LYS A 66 1.37 34.18 2.69
C LYS A 66 1.11 34.17 1.18
N ALA A 67 1.86 34.95 0.41
CA ALA A 67 1.75 34.97 -1.05
C ALA A 67 2.09 33.60 -1.66
N ARG A 68 3.14 32.93 -1.20
CA ARG A 68 3.48 31.56 -1.62
C ARG A 68 2.38 30.57 -1.26
N ALA A 69 1.90 30.60 -0.02
CA ALA A 69 0.81 29.71 0.40
C ALA A 69 -0.49 29.92 -0.41
N ALA A 70 -0.79 31.16 -0.79
CA ALA A 70 -1.92 31.47 -1.65
C ALA A 70 -1.72 30.92 -3.08
N ALA A 71 -0.53 31.09 -3.65
CA ALA A 71 -0.19 30.53 -4.97
C ALA A 71 -0.22 28.99 -4.97
N ASP A 72 0.32 28.35 -3.93
CA ASP A 72 0.29 26.90 -3.78
C ASP A 72 -1.16 26.40 -3.68
N LYS A 73 -2.00 27.09 -2.90
CA LYS A 73 -3.42 26.76 -2.80
C LYS A 73 -4.11 26.84 -4.17
N GLU A 74 -3.88 27.92 -4.92
CA GLU A 74 -4.45 28.08 -6.26
C GLU A 74 -3.98 26.96 -7.21
N ALA A 75 -2.68 26.64 -7.21
CA ALA A 75 -2.12 25.56 -8.02
C ALA A 75 -2.75 24.20 -7.68
N THR A 76 -2.96 23.90 -6.39
CA THR A 76 -3.63 22.66 -5.98
C THR A 76 -5.10 22.62 -6.41
N GLU A 77 -5.83 23.73 -6.31
CA GLU A 77 -7.22 23.82 -6.77
C GLU A 77 -7.31 23.67 -8.30
N GLN A 78 -6.41 24.28 -9.06
CA GLN A 78 -6.33 24.11 -10.51
C GLN A 78 -6.04 22.65 -10.89
N GLY A 79 -5.08 22.01 -10.22
CA GLY A 79 -4.77 20.59 -10.43
C GLY A 79 -5.95 19.66 -10.10
N GLN A 80 -6.70 19.97 -9.03
CA GLN A 80 -7.93 19.25 -8.69
C GLN A 80 -9.02 19.43 -9.75
N ARG A 81 -9.21 20.64 -10.29
CA ARG A 81 -10.17 20.89 -11.38
C ARG A 81 -9.79 20.12 -12.64
N GLN A 82 -8.54 20.20 -13.08
CA GLN A 82 -8.05 19.46 -14.25
C GLN A 82 -8.27 17.95 -14.11
N ARG A 83 -8.00 17.41 -12.91
CA ARG A 83 -8.21 15.99 -12.63
C ARG A 83 -9.69 15.62 -12.57
N ALA A 84 -10.55 16.47 -12.03
CA ALA A 84 -11.99 16.28 -12.05
C ALA A 84 -12.52 16.29 -13.49
N ASP A 85 -12.10 17.25 -14.31
CA ASP A 85 -12.48 17.37 -15.73
C ASP A 85 -12.04 16.13 -16.53
N PHE A 86 -10.81 15.65 -16.30
CA PHE A 86 -10.33 14.42 -16.91
C PHE A 86 -11.14 13.18 -16.50
N ILE A 87 -11.57 13.09 -15.24
CA ILE A 87 -12.42 11.97 -14.81
C ILE A 87 -13.81 12.09 -15.43
N LEU A 88 -14.38 13.29 -15.46
CA LEU A 88 -15.68 13.57 -16.06
C LEU A 88 -15.72 13.21 -17.54
N SER A 89 -14.65 13.48 -18.31
CA SER A 89 -14.59 13.11 -19.73
C SER A 89 -14.56 11.60 -19.97
N ASN A 90 -14.17 10.81 -18.95
CA ASN A 90 -14.10 9.35 -19.02
C ASN A 90 -15.31 8.66 -18.37
N LEU A 91 -16.10 9.38 -17.57
CA LEU A 91 -17.32 8.87 -16.96
C LEU A 91 -18.50 9.02 -17.92
N GLY A 92 -19.36 8.01 -18.01
CA GLY A 92 -20.63 8.13 -18.73
C GLY A 92 -21.65 8.99 -17.96
N ALA A 93 -22.58 9.63 -18.69
CA ALA A 93 -23.64 10.44 -18.09
C ALA A 93 -24.48 9.66 -17.05
N ASP A 94 -24.78 8.39 -17.35
CA ASP A 94 -25.54 7.49 -16.47
C ASP A 94 -24.88 7.26 -15.11
N ASP A 95 -23.54 7.27 -15.05
CA ASP A 95 -22.82 7.07 -13.79
C ASP A 95 -22.79 8.34 -12.94
N LEU A 96 -22.91 9.52 -13.56
CA LEU A 96 -23.02 10.81 -12.86
C LEU A 96 -24.42 11.00 -12.27
N GLU A 97 -25.48 10.68 -13.00
CA GLU A 97 -26.86 10.80 -12.52
C GLU A 97 -27.15 9.94 -11.28
N ARG A 98 -26.42 8.82 -11.13
CA ARG A 98 -26.51 7.94 -9.95
C ARG A 98 -25.95 8.56 -8.68
N ILE A 99 -25.19 9.65 -8.78
CA ILE A 99 -24.52 10.31 -7.65
C ILE A 99 -25.38 11.47 -7.15
N LYS A 100 -26.26 11.18 -6.19
CA LYS A 100 -27.13 12.19 -5.58
C LYS A 100 -26.30 13.29 -4.90
N GLY A 101 -26.62 14.55 -5.20
CA GLY A 101 -26.03 15.72 -4.55
C GLY A 101 -24.62 16.09 -5.02
N PHE A 102 -24.13 15.50 -6.11
CA PHE A 102 -22.79 15.76 -6.67
C PHE A 102 -22.51 17.26 -6.86
N GLU A 103 -23.49 18.01 -7.37
CA GLU A 103 -23.38 19.45 -7.62
C GLU A 103 -23.27 20.30 -6.35
N SER A 104 -23.71 19.79 -5.19
CA SER A 104 -23.63 20.53 -3.93
C SER A 104 -22.32 20.31 -3.16
N GLN A 105 -21.46 19.38 -3.62
CA GLN A 105 -20.23 19.01 -2.92
C GLN A 105 -19.10 20.01 -3.16
N THR A 106 -18.15 20.06 -2.22
CA THR A 106 -16.90 20.80 -2.38
C THR A 106 -16.02 20.14 -3.46
N LEU A 107 -15.11 20.90 -4.07
CA LEU A 107 -14.22 20.37 -5.12
C LEU A 107 -13.45 19.10 -4.70
N PRO A 108 -12.83 19.04 -3.49
CA PRO A 108 -12.14 17.82 -3.04
C PRO A 108 -13.08 16.61 -2.89
N ASP A 109 -14.29 16.83 -2.40
CA ASP A 109 -15.27 15.76 -2.21
C ASP A 109 -15.79 15.27 -3.56
N ARG A 110 -16.10 16.19 -4.49
CA ARG A 110 -16.45 15.86 -5.88
C ARG A 110 -15.39 14.98 -6.51
N LEU A 111 -14.13 15.34 -6.38
CA LEU A 111 -13.02 14.58 -6.96
C LEU A 111 -12.95 13.15 -6.39
N LYS A 112 -13.08 12.98 -5.07
CA LYS A 112 -13.15 11.64 -4.45
C LYS A 112 -14.33 10.82 -4.96
N THR A 113 -15.49 11.45 -5.08
CA THR A 113 -16.70 10.81 -5.59
C THR A 113 -16.54 10.39 -7.05
N LEU A 114 -15.96 11.24 -7.90
CA LEU A 114 -15.62 10.94 -9.29
C LEU A 114 -14.61 9.79 -9.41
N GLU A 115 -13.52 9.82 -8.64
CA GLU A 115 -12.54 8.73 -8.63
C GLU A 115 -13.17 7.40 -8.22
N THR A 116 -14.06 7.42 -7.23
CA THR A 116 -14.77 6.23 -6.78
C THR A 116 -15.72 5.71 -7.86
N ALA A 117 -16.42 6.59 -8.55
CA ALA A 117 -17.30 6.23 -9.65
C ALA A 117 -16.50 5.62 -10.81
N LEU A 118 -15.37 6.22 -11.19
CA LEU A 118 -14.49 5.71 -12.25
C LEU A 118 -13.95 4.32 -11.90
N ARG A 119 -13.54 4.10 -10.64
CA ARG A 119 -13.13 2.77 -10.16
C ARG A 119 -14.26 1.76 -10.28
N ARG A 120 -15.49 2.11 -9.89
CA ARG A 120 -16.66 1.22 -10.01
C ARG A 120 -17.00 0.88 -11.46
N GLN A 121 -16.86 1.84 -12.37
CA GLN A 121 -17.06 1.62 -13.80
C GLN A 121 -16.05 0.60 -14.33
N ARG A 122 -14.76 0.76 -13.99
CA ARG A 122 -13.70 -0.19 -14.35
C ARG A 122 -13.95 -1.58 -13.77
N THR A 123 -14.29 -1.68 -12.48
CA THR A 123 -14.56 -3.00 -11.87
C THR A 123 -15.82 -3.67 -12.36
N LYS A 124 -16.81 -2.91 -12.87
CA LYS A 124 -17.96 -3.49 -13.58
C LYS A 124 -17.55 -4.03 -14.96
N ALA A 125 -16.72 -3.30 -15.70
CA ALA A 125 -16.22 -3.73 -17.00
C ALA A 125 -15.31 -4.97 -16.89
N ASP A 126 -14.46 -5.03 -15.87
CA ASP A 126 -13.53 -6.13 -15.61
C ASP A 126 -14.16 -7.30 -14.84
N ARG A 127 -15.47 -7.24 -14.54
CA ARG A 127 -16.14 -8.28 -13.76
C ARG A 127 -16.33 -9.51 -14.64
N VAL A 128 -15.48 -10.52 -14.44
CA VAL A 128 -15.72 -11.87 -14.97
C VAL A 128 -17.08 -12.34 -14.45
N PRO A 129 -18.04 -12.73 -15.33
CA PRO A 129 -19.32 -13.26 -14.88
C PRO A 129 -19.05 -14.45 -13.96
N ARG A 130 -19.42 -14.33 -12.69
CA ARG A 130 -19.49 -15.51 -11.83
C ARG A 130 -20.61 -16.36 -12.40
N VAL A 131 -20.23 -17.45 -13.08
CA VAL A 131 -21.16 -18.53 -13.44
C VAL A 131 -21.87 -18.88 -12.13
N GLY A 132 -23.19 -18.67 -12.09
CA GLY A 132 -23.97 -19.01 -10.91
C GLY A 132 -23.70 -20.47 -10.53
N PRO A 133 -23.87 -20.85 -9.24
CA PRO A 133 -23.79 -22.25 -8.86
C PRO A 133 -24.71 -23.04 -9.80
N LYS A 134 -24.16 -24.06 -10.48
CA LYS A 134 -24.96 -24.95 -11.32
C LYS A 134 -26.14 -25.45 -10.46
N PRO A 135 -27.37 -25.47 -11.00
CA PRO A 135 -28.50 -26.00 -10.25
C PRO A 135 -28.17 -27.42 -9.74
N PRO A 136 -28.71 -27.82 -8.57
CA PRO A 136 -28.49 -29.17 -8.06
C PRO A 136 -28.86 -30.18 -9.15
N ARG A 137 -27.92 -31.06 -9.50
CA ARG A 137 -28.12 -32.11 -10.50
C ARG A 137 -29.25 -33.03 -10.05
N ASP A 138 -30.08 -33.46 -10.99
CA ASP A 138 -31.17 -34.39 -10.70
C ASP A 138 -30.57 -35.72 -10.17
N PRO A 139 -31.03 -36.24 -9.02
CA PRO A 139 -30.54 -37.50 -8.47
C PRO A 139 -30.66 -38.69 -9.45
N GLU A 140 -31.59 -38.66 -10.41
CA GLU A 140 -31.68 -39.70 -11.45
C GLU A 140 -30.56 -39.60 -12.49
N GLU A 141 -30.17 -38.39 -12.87
CA GLU A 141 -29.05 -38.15 -13.79
C GLU A 141 -27.72 -38.58 -13.17
N VAL A 142 -27.53 -38.30 -11.86
CA VAL A 142 -26.32 -38.71 -11.13
C VAL A 142 -26.20 -40.24 -11.07
N LYS A 143 -27.29 -40.95 -10.76
CA LYS A 143 -27.29 -42.43 -10.74
C LYS A 143 -27.05 -43.03 -12.13
N ALA A 144 -27.57 -42.39 -13.19
CA ALA A 144 -27.34 -42.83 -14.56
C ALA A 144 -25.89 -42.63 -15.00
N GLU A 145 -25.26 -41.52 -14.60
CA GLU A 145 -23.84 -41.24 -14.83
C GLU A 145 -22.94 -42.24 -14.08
N GLU A 146 -23.21 -42.48 -12.79
CA GLU A 146 -22.50 -43.48 -11.98
C GLU A 146 -22.62 -44.90 -12.53
N ARG A 147 -23.81 -45.30 -13.03
CA ARG A 147 -24.01 -46.60 -13.67
C ARG A 147 -23.21 -46.70 -14.98
N ARG A 148 -23.18 -45.64 -15.79
CA ARG A 148 -22.38 -45.62 -17.04
C ARG A 148 -20.89 -45.77 -16.74
N ASP A 149 -20.38 -45.06 -15.74
CA ASP A 149 -18.99 -45.15 -15.33
C ASP A 149 -18.62 -46.53 -14.79
N ALA A 150 -19.52 -47.16 -14.03
CA ALA A 150 -19.35 -48.53 -13.55
C ALA A 150 -19.29 -49.54 -14.71
N ILE A 151 -20.15 -49.39 -15.73
CA ILE A 151 -20.14 -50.23 -16.93
C ILE A 151 -18.83 -50.06 -17.71
N LEU A 152 -18.38 -48.82 -17.92
CA LEU A 152 -17.13 -48.54 -18.63
C LEU A 152 -15.92 -49.10 -17.89
N LYS A 153 -15.87 -48.95 -16.57
CA LYS A 153 -14.82 -49.53 -15.74
C LYS A 153 -14.81 -51.05 -15.82
N LYS A 154 -15.98 -51.70 -15.76
CA LYS A 154 -16.10 -53.16 -15.85
C LYS A 154 -15.73 -53.68 -17.25
N ALA A 155 -16.12 -52.96 -18.30
CA ALA A 155 -15.72 -53.30 -19.67
C ALA A 155 -14.19 -53.21 -19.85
N ALA A 156 -13.55 -52.20 -19.26
CA ALA A 156 -12.10 -52.07 -19.29
C ALA A 156 -11.37 -53.16 -18.47
N GLU A 157 -12.00 -53.71 -17.43
CA GLU A 157 -11.49 -54.89 -16.70
C GLU A 157 -11.63 -56.17 -17.51
N LEU A 158 -12.82 -56.42 -18.08
CA LEU A 158 -13.12 -57.61 -18.89
C LEU A 158 -12.27 -57.66 -20.16
N GLY A 159 -12.06 -56.51 -20.82
CA GLY A 159 -11.20 -56.40 -22.00
C GLY A 159 -9.70 -56.55 -21.72
N ARG A 160 -9.25 -56.37 -20.47
CA ARG A 160 -7.87 -56.64 -20.03
C ARG A 160 -7.67 -58.05 -19.47
N GLY A 161 -8.75 -58.78 -19.20
CA GLY A 161 -8.74 -60.08 -18.54
C GLY A 161 -9.31 -61.20 -19.41
N GLU A 162 -10.26 -61.95 -18.84
CA GLU A 162 -10.82 -63.21 -19.35
C GLU A 162 -11.44 -63.13 -20.76
N MET A 163 -11.79 -61.93 -21.23
CA MET A 163 -12.48 -61.69 -22.50
C MET A 163 -11.63 -60.90 -23.50
N SER A 164 -10.30 -60.88 -23.34
CA SER A 164 -9.33 -60.06 -24.11
C SER A 164 -9.24 -60.34 -25.63
N GLY A 165 -10.13 -61.16 -26.19
CA GLY A 165 -10.26 -61.41 -27.63
C GLY A 165 -11.66 -61.15 -28.21
N LEU A 166 -12.62 -60.70 -27.40
CA LEU A 166 -13.98 -60.41 -27.87
C LEU A 166 -14.09 -58.99 -28.46
N PRO A 167 -15.01 -58.78 -29.41
CA PRO A 167 -15.27 -57.45 -29.94
C PRO A 167 -15.87 -56.53 -28.86
N ALA A 168 -15.56 -55.24 -28.93
CA ALA A 168 -15.88 -54.27 -27.87
C ALA A 168 -17.38 -54.18 -27.54
N ASN A 169 -18.25 -54.45 -28.51
CA ASN A 169 -19.70 -54.51 -28.31
C ASN A 169 -20.13 -55.67 -27.38
N GLU A 170 -19.49 -56.83 -27.48
CA GLU A 170 -19.75 -58.00 -26.64
C GLU A 170 -19.16 -57.83 -25.23
N ILE A 171 -18.01 -57.16 -25.12
CA ILE A 171 -17.43 -56.80 -23.82
C ILE A 171 -18.32 -55.77 -23.11
N MET A 172 -18.85 -54.80 -23.83
CA MET A 172 -19.78 -53.80 -23.29
C MET A 172 -21.13 -54.41 -22.88
N SER A 173 -21.66 -55.36 -23.66
CA SER A 173 -22.92 -56.04 -23.30
C SER A 173 -22.74 -56.93 -22.06
N ALA A 174 -21.64 -57.67 -21.97
CA ALA A 174 -21.28 -58.47 -20.79
C ALA A 174 -21.06 -57.58 -19.54
N ALA A 175 -20.36 -56.45 -19.69
CA ALA A 175 -20.16 -55.49 -18.62
C ALA A 175 -21.49 -54.88 -18.13
N THR A 176 -22.40 -54.55 -19.05
CA THR A 176 -23.72 -54.03 -18.72
C THR A 176 -24.55 -55.05 -17.95
N LEU A 177 -24.62 -56.29 -18.43
CA LEU A 177 -25.31 -57.38 -17.75
C LEU A 177 -24.75 -57.64 -16.35
N PHE A 178 -23.43 -57.58 -16.19
CA PHE A 178 -22.77 -57.77 -14.89
C PHE A 178 -23.11 -56.66 -13.90
N VAL A 179 -23.05 -55.40 -14.32
CA VAL A 179 -23.39 -54.25 -13.47
C VAL A 179 -24.88 -54.27 -13.10
N ASP A 180 -25.75 -54.59 -14.05
CA ASP A 180 -27.19 -54.67 -13.83
C ASP A 180 -27.55 -55.82 -12.87
N GLN A 181 -26.88 -56.96 -13.01
CA GLN A 181 -27.05 -58.08 -12.11
C GLN A 181 -26.58 -57.71 -10.69
N GLN A 182 -25.41 -57.08 -10.53
CA GLN A 182 -24.94 -56.62 -9.22
C GLN A 182 -25.87 -55.58 -8.57
N GLN A 183 -26.39 -54.63 -9.35
CA GLN A 183 -27.36 -53.66 -8.87
C GLN A 183 -28.66 -54.35 -8.41
N SER A 184 -29.17 -55.31 -9.19
CA SER A 184 -30.37 -56.08 -8.82
C SER A 184 -30.17 -56.92 -7.55
N PHE A 185 -28.97 -57.45 -7.31
CA PHE A 185 -28.64 -58.16 -6.06
C PHE A 185 -28.61 -57.21 -4.86
N LEU A 186 -28.02 -56.02 -5.01
CA LEU A 186 -27.95 -55.00 -3.96
C LEU A 186 -29.30 -54.37 -3.61
N GLU A 187 -30.23 -54.36 -4.56
CA GLU A 187 -31.60 -53.86 -4.38
C GLU A 187 -32.52 -54.92 -3.75
N ASN A 188 -32.35 -56.21 -4.08
CA ASN A 188 -33.23 -57.29 -3.64
C ASN A 188 -32.79 -58.00 -2.34
N GLU A 189 -31.50 -57.96 -1.95
CA GLU A 189 -31.03 -58.55 -0.69
C GLU A 189 -30.28 -57.54 0.21
N PRO A 190 -30.99 -56.81 1.10
CA PRO A 190 -30.36 -55.83 1.98
C PRO A 190 -29.42 -56.46 3.04
N LYS A 191 -29.47 -57.78 3.24
CA LYS A 191 -28.64 -58.51 4.22
C LYS A 191 -27.20 -58.75 3.77
N PHE A 192 -26.89 -58.65 2.47
CA PHE A 192 -25.55 -58.93 1.92
C PHE A 192 -24.67 -57.69 1.67
N LYS A 193 -25.20 -56.47 1.86
CA LYS A 193 -24.43 -55.21 1.73
C LYS A 193 -23.17 -55.18 2.61
N GLY A 194 -23.16 -55.89 3.74
CA GLY A 194 -22.00 -55.96 4.64
C GLY A 194 -20.93 -56.98 4.25
N ALA A 195 -21.29 -58.09 3.58
CA ALA A 195 -20.35 -59.19 3.35
C ALA A 195 -19.52 -59.03 2.06
N LEU A 196 -20.07 -58.40 1.01
CA LEU A 196 -19.32 -58.09 -0.21
C LEU A 196 -18.37 -56.88 -0.04
N GLY A 197 -18.65 -56.00 0.93
CA GLY A 197 -17.74 -54.92 1.32
C GLY A 197 -16.39 -55.46 1.78
N HIS A 198 -16.35 -56.55 2.53
CA HIS A 198 -15.10 -57.13 3.03
C HIS A 198 -14.28 -57.88 1.97
N VAL A 199 -14.92 -58.49 0.97
CA VAL A 199 -14.18 -59.23 -0.08
C VAL A 199 -13.56 -58.28 -1.12
N LEU A 200 -14.24 -57.17 -1.45
CA LEU A 200 -13.68 -56.14 -2.35
C LEU A 200 -12.68 -55.22 -1.65
N GLN A 201 -12.82 -55.00 -0.33
CA GLN A 201 -11.85 -54.25 0.47
C GLN A 201 -10.58 -55.09 0.74
N GLY A 202 -10.67 -56.42 0.76
CA GLY A 202 -9.51 -57.31 0.89
C GLY A 202 -8.53 -57.27 -0.30
N VAL A 203 -9.01 -56.93 -1.51
CA VAL A 203 -8.13 -56.73 -2.69
C VAL A 203 -7.67 -55.26 -2.81
N GLY A 204 -8.49 -54.31 -2.35
CA GLY A 204 -8.13 -52.89 -2.34
C GLY A 204 -7.13 -52.49 -1.24
N SER A 205 -7.09 -53.21 -0.11
CA SER A 205 -6.26 -52.83 1.04
C SER A 205 -4.79 -53.23 0.92
N ALA A 206 -4.41 -54.06 -0.06
CA ALA A 206 -2.99 -54.33 -0.37
C ALA A 206 -2.33 -53.24 -1.23
N LEU A 207 -3.11 -52.29 -1.76
CA LEU A 207 -2.62 -51.16 -2.57
C LEU A 207 -2.77 -49.80 -1.88
N ASN A 208 -3.51 -49.70 -0.77
CA ASN A 208 -3.88 -48.42 -0.16
C ASN A 208 -3.06 -48.02 1.08
N GLU A 209 -2.09 -48.81 1.52
CA GLU A 209 -1.11 -48.38 2.55
C GLU A 209 0.04 -47.53 1.98
N ARG A 210 0.02 -47.19 0.68
CA ARG A 210 1.06 -46.33 0.06
C ARG A 210 0.64 -44.89 -0.23
N ILE A 211 -0.60 -44.50 0.03
CA ILE A 211 -1.10 -43.17 -0.36
C ILE A 211 -1.94 -42.55 0.77
N SER A 212 -1.30 -42.20 1.89
CA SER A 212 -1.87 -41.22 2.83
C SER A 212 -0.75 -40.34 3.38
N GLY A 213 -0.59 -39.16 2.78
CA GLY A 213 0.36 -38.14 3.23
C GLY A 213 1.01 -37.37 2.09
N GLN A 214 0.23 -36.73 1.21
CA GLN A 214 0.78 -35.70 0.33
C GLN A 214 -0.24 -34.57 0.21
N GLU A 215 0.06 -33.46 0.90
CA GLU A 215 -0.37 -32.14 0.43
C GLU A 215 0.06 -31.99 -1.04
N PRO A 216 -0.69 -31.26 -1.89
CA PRO A 216 -0.30 -31.07 -3.27
C PRO A 216 1.03 -30.30 -3.30
N THR A 217 2.14 -31.03 -3.39
CA THR A 217 3.46 -30.47 -3.61
C THR A 217 3.52 -30.03 -5.05
N SER A 218 3.86 -28.76 -5.29
CA SER A 218 4.25 -28.27 -6.61
C SER A 218 5.31 -29.21 -7.19
N SER A 219 5.26 -29.47 -8.49
CA SER A 219 6.23 -30.38 -9.10
C SER A 219 7.65 -29.80 -8.98
N ASP A 220 8.68 -30.65 -8.98
CA ASP A 220 10.07 -30.17 -8.92
C ASP A 220 10.42 -29.23 -10.10
N GLU A 221 9.72 -29.37 -11.23
CA GLU A 221 9.82 -28.46 -12.37
C GLU A 221 9.26 -27.06 -12.02
N ASP A 222 8.13 -26.98 -11.31
CA ASP A 222 7.53 -25.73 -10.85
C ASP A 222 8.46 -25.00 -9.87
N LEU A 223 9.14 -25.75 -8.98
CA LEU A 223 10.10 -25.18 -8.02
C LEU A 223 11.36 -24.64 -8.71
N VAL A 224 11.86 -25.34 -9.75
CA VAL A 224 13.00 -24.88 -10.55
C VAL A 224 12.63 -23.64 -11.36
N GLN A 225 11.45 -23.61 -11.98
CA GLN A 225 10.98 -22.46 -12.73
C GLN A 225 10.75 -21.25 -11.83
N ALA A 226 10.14 -21.45 -10.66
CA ALA A 226 9.95 -20.39 -9.66
C ALA A 226 11.30 -19.82 -9.21
N ARG A 227 12.30 -20.68 -8.96
CA ARG A 227 13.66 -20.25 -8.58
C ARG A 227 14.34 -19.41 -9.65
N GLN A 228 14.13 -19.71 -10.94
CA GLN A 228 14.63 -18.90 -12.05
C GLN A 228 13.93 -17.53 -12.11
N MET A 229 12.62 -17.48 -11.87
CA MET A 229 11.85 -16.23 -11.92
C MET A 229 12.24 -15.24 -10.81
N VAL A 230 12.52 -15.74 -9.60
CA VAL A 230 12.96 -14.89 -8.48
C VAL A 230 14.49 -14.70 -8.41
N GLN A 231 15.25 -15.24 -9.37
CA GLN A 231 16.71 -15.13 -9.38
C GLN A 231 17.14 -13.68 -9.66
N GLY A 232 17.76 -13.02 -8.66
CA GLY A 232 18.20 -11.63 -8.75
C GLY A 232 17.26 -10.61 -8.10
N LEU A 233 16.13 -11.06 -7.53
CA LEU A 233 15.26 -10.23 -6.71
C LEU A 233 15.73 -10.17 -5.25
N ASP A 234 15.42 -9.07 -4.58
CA ASP A 234 15.52 -8.95 -3.12
C ASP A 234 14.72 -10.09 -2.44
N PRO A 235 15.25 -10.79 -1.41
CA PRO A 235 14.55 -11.86 -0.69
C PRO A 235 13.14 -11.52 -0.21
N ALA A 236 12.87 -10.27 0.17
CA ALA A 236 11.55 -9.81 0.58
C ALA A 236 10.58 -9.72 -0.62
N THR A 237 11.06 -9.20 -1.75
CA THR A 237 10.29 -9.11 -3.00
C THR A 237 10.04 -10.50 -3.57
N ALA A 238 11.05 -11.38 -3.55
CA ALA A 238 10.94 -12.76 -3.99
C ALA A 238 9.90 -13.56 -3.19
N ARG A 239 9.85 -13.39 -1.86
CA ARG A 239 8.81 -13.99 -1.01
C ARG A 239 7.41 -13.51 -1.39
N GLN A 240 7.27 -12.22 -1.64
CA GLN A 240 5.98 -11.64 -1.99
C GLN A 240 5.48 -12.17 -3.34
N GLU A 241 6.36 -12.29 -4.33
CA GLU A 241 6.01 -12.83 -5.65
C GLU A 241 5.63 -14.31 -5.59
N LEU A 242 6.36 -15.13 -4.84
CA LEU A 242 6.05 -16.55 -4.67
C LEU A 242 4.73 -16.77 -3.91
N GLN A 243 4.43 -15.92 -2.92
CA GLN A 243 3.11 -15.92 -2.26
C GLN A 243 1.98 -15.55 -3.22
N THR A 244 2.19 -14.55 -4.09
CA THR A 244 1.20 -14.20 -5.11
C THR A 244 1.01 -15.28 -6.17
N ALA A 245 2.04 -16.08 -6.44
CA ALA A 245 1.99 -17.23 -7.35
C ALA A 245 1.36 -18.49 -6.71
N GLY A 246 1.06 -18.45 -5.41
CA GLY A 246 0.35 -19.53 -4.71
C GLY A 246 1.25 -20.61 -4.10
N PHE A 247 2.57 -20.38 -4.02
CA PHE A 247 3.48 -21.31 -3.34
C PHE A 247 3.24 -21.31 -1.83
N SER A 248 3.31 -22.49 -1.22
CA SER A 248 3.23 -22.67 0.23
C SER A 248 4.48 -22.13 0.93
N ALA A 249 4.39 -21.90 2.25
CA ALA A 249 5.51 -21.40 3.05
C ALA A 249 6.75 -22.32 2.99
N ASP A 250 6.54 -23.64 2.91
CA ASP A 250 7.61 -24.63 2.83
C ASP A 250 8.30 -24.63 1.45
N GLU A 251 7.53 -24.45 0.39
CA GLU A 251 8.06 -24.33 -0.98
C GLU A 251 8.84 -23.03 -1.18
N ILE A 252 8.32 -21.91 -0.64
CA ILE A 252 9.02 -20.62 -0.64
C ILE A 252 10.38 -20.74 0.06
N THR A 253 10.43 -21.46 1.17
CA THR A 253 11.66 -21.69 1.93
C THR A 253 12.68 -22.52 1.14
N ARG A 254 12.22 -23.56 0.43
CA ARG A 254 13.08 -24.35 -0.48
C ARG A 254 13.59 -23.55 -1.67
N ILE A 255 12.73 -22.72 -2.29
CA ILE A 255 13.09 -21.90 -3.46
C ILE A 255 14.18 -20.89 -3.09
N LEU A 256 13.99 -20.18 -1.97
CA LEU A 256 14.88 -19.11 -1.51
C LEU A 256 16.14 -19.60 -0.78
N GLY A 257 16.32 -20.92 -0.65
CA GLY A 257 17.56 -21.52 -0.15
C GLY A 257 17.78 -21.32 1.35
N GLY A 258 16.78 -21.70 2.17
CA GLY A 258 17.03 -22.06 3.57
C GLY A 258 17.90 -23.31 3.66
#